data_AF-A0AA40WFN5-F1
#
_entry.id   AF-A0AA40WFN5-F1
#
_cell.length_a   1.000
_cell.length_b   1.000
_cell.length_c   1.000
_cell.angle_alpha   90.00
_cell.angle_beta   90.00
_cell.angle_gamma   90.00
#
_symmetry.space_group_name_H-M   'P 1'
#
loop_
_entity.id
_entity.type
_entity.pdbx_description
1 polymer ?
#
loop_
_entity_poly.entity_id
_entity_poly.type
_entity_poly.pdbx_seq_one_letter_code
_entity_poly.pdbx_strand_id
1 'polypeptide(L)'
;EYWLGMKVQAVDMTELRRRIDQKIYDEAELEMALAWADKNFRYGEDQNASQYKRNEAQNRAVLKESLLMAMCIRDMMQGNKTLADKGLVEESLGYNAIAAGFQGQRHWTDQYPNGDTAEALLNSSFDWNGVREPFVVATENDSLNGVAMLFGHQLTGTAQIFADVRTYWSPEAVER
;
A
#
# COMPACT_ATOMS: atom_id res chain seq x y z
N GLU A 1 -2.85 23.02 3.02
CA GLU A 1 -3.60 24.20 2.58
C GLU A 1 -2.72 25.42 2.31
N TYR A 2 -2.19 26.12 3.31
CA TYR A 2 -1.49 27.40 3.07
C TYR A 2 -0.19 27.28 2.26
N TRP A 3 0.70 26.33 2.57
CA TRP A 3 2.00 26.20 1.88
C TRP A 3 1.91 25.49 0.53
N LEU A 4 1.11 24.43 0.44
CA LEU A 4 1.07 23.55 -0.74
C LEU A 4 -0.20 23.74 -1.59
N GLY A 5 -1.16 24.56 -1.16
CA GLY A 5 -2.47 24.67 -1.82
C GLY A 5 -3.32 23.39 -1.78
N MET A 6 -2.85 22.34 -1.09
CA MET A 6 -3.52 21.03 -1.02
C MET A 6 -4.63 20.99 0.03
N LYS A 7 -5.61 20.10 -0.20
CA LYS A 7 -6.62 19.68 0.77
C LYS A 7 -6.17 18.39 1.47
N VAL A 8 -6.79 18.08 2.61
CA VAL A 8 -6.62 16.82 3.33
C VAL A 8 -7.97 16.12 3.43
N GLN A 9 -8.04 14.87 2.97
CA GLN A 9 -9.17 13.99 3.19
C GLN A 9 -8.77 12.95 4.23
N ALA A 10 -9.46 12.94 5.37
CA ALA A 10 -9.31 11.88 6.37
C ALA A 10 -10.33 10.78 6.12
N VAL A 11 -9.89 9.53 6.15
CA VAL A 11 -10.74 8.34 6.05
C VAL A 11 -10.27 7.35 7.11
N ASP A 12 -11.20 6.87 7.95
CA ASP A 12 -10.86 5.87 8.95
C ASP A 12 -10.56 4.50 8.29
N MET A 13 -9.65 3.72 8.87
CA MET A 13 -9.23 2.43 8.29
C MET A 13 -10.38 1.41 8.20
N THR A 14 -11.49 1.62 8.92
CA THR A 14 -12.71 0.84 8.73
C THR A 14 -13.27 0.91 7.31
N GLU A 15 -13.04 2.01 6.56
CA GLU A 15 -13.46 2.09 5.15
C GLU A 15 -12.67 1.12 4.27
N LEU A 16 -11.36 0.95 4.52
CA LEU A 16 -10.55 -0.04 3.82
C LEU A 16 -11.07 -1.44 4.10
N ARG A 17 -11.38 -1.75 5.36
CA ARG A 17 -12.00 -3.03 5.76
C ARG A 17 -13.36 -3.23 5.06
N ARG A 18 -14.21 -2.20 5.04
CA ARG A 18 -15.52 -2.22 4.38
C ARG A 18 -15.38 -2.56 2.90
N ARG A 19 -14.43 -1.95 2.19
CA ARG A 19 -14.21 -2.24 0.76
C ARG A 19 -13.81 -3.68 0.52
N ILE A 20 -12.96 -4.24 1.37
CA ILE A 20 -12.52 -5.63 1.27
C ILE A 20 -13.69 -6.59 1.56
N ASP A 21 -14.44 -6.36 2.62
CA ASP A 21 -15.53 -7.25 3.06
C ASP A 21 -16.75 -7.20 2.14
N GLN A 22 -17.09 -6.00 1.64
CA GLN A 22 -18.26 -5.77 0.77
C GLN A 22 -17.94 -5.88 -0.72
N LYS A 23 -16.75 -6.36 -1.09
CA LYS A 23 -16.33 -6.57 -2.49
C LYS A 23 -16.36 -5.31 -3.36
N ILE A 24 -15.90 -4.19 -2.80
CA ILE A 24 -15.82 -2.88 -3.44
C ILE A 24 -14.44 -2.73 -4.10
N TYR A 25 -14.22 -3.60 -5.07
CA TYR A 25 -13.03 -3.70 -5.91
C TYR A 25 -13.39 -4.50 -7.17
N ASP A 26 -12.50 -4.51 -8.15
CA ASP A 26 -12.59 -5.39 -9.31
C ASP A 26 -12.12 -6.81 -8.96
N GLU A 27 -13.05 -7.77 -8.93
CA GLU A 27 -12.73 -9.17 -8.62
C GLU A 27 -11.85 -9.81 -9.72
N ALA A 28 -11.99 -9.38 -10.99
CA ALA A 28 -11.17 -9.89 -12.09
C ALA A 28 -9.73 -9.39 -11.99
N GLU A 29 -9.54 -8.13 -11.56
CA GLU A 29 -8.21 -7.59 -11.31
C GLU A 29 -7.50 -8.34 -10.17
N LEU A 30 -8.23 -8.72 -9.10
CA LEU A 30 -7.63 -9.47 -8.00
C LEU A 30 -7.07 -10.82 -8.47
N GLU A 31 -7.79 -11.54 -9.34
CA GLU A 31 -7.30 -12.81 -9.90
C GLU A 31 -6.04 -12.59 -10.74
N MET A 32 -5.96 -11.49 -11.49
CA MET A 32 -4.76 -11.10 -12.23
C MET A 32 -3.58 -10.75 -11.30
N ALA A 33 -3.84 -10.01 -10.22
CA ALA A 33 -2.85 -9.66 -9.20
C ALA A 33 -2.28 -10.90 -8.52
N LEU A 34 -3.13 -11.85 -8.15
CA LEU A 34 -2.74 -13.12 -7.55
C LEU A 34 -1.91 -13.98 -8.52
N ALA A 35 -2.36 -14.13 -9.76
CA ALA A 35 -1.62 -14.88 -10.78
C ALA A 35 -0.25 -14.25 -11.09
N TRP A 36 -0.18 -12.92 -11.09
CA TRP A 36 1.08 -12.21 -11.25
C TRP A 36 2.00 -12.41 -10.05
N ALA A 37 1.47 -12.37 -8.82
CA ALA A 37 2.26 -12.65 -7.61
C ALA A 37 2.80 -14.08 -7.64
N ASP A 38 1.97 -15.07 -8.00
CA ASP A 38 2.37 -16.48 -8.12
C ASP A 38 3.53 -16.68 -9.12
N LYS A 39 3.52 -15.91 -10.21
CA LYS A 39 4.56 -15.97 -11.23
C LYS A 39 5.86 -15.29 -10.82
N ASN A 40 5.80 -14.19 -10.07
CA ASN A 40 6.93 -13.27 -9.90
C ASN A 40 7.49 -13.23 -8.47
N PHE A 41 6.71 -13.56 -7.46
CA PHE A 41 7.15 -13.47 -6.07
C PHE A 41 8.11 -14.60 -5.74
N ARG A 42 9.28 -14.21 -5.20
CA ARG A 42 10.25 -15.12 -4.61
C ARG A 42 10.19 -14.93 -3.10
N TYR A 43 9.64 -15.91 -2.40
CA TYR A 43 9.45 -15.84 -0.95
C TYR A 43 10.78 -16.09 -0.22
N GLY A 44 11.00 -15.34 0.86
CA GLY A 44 12.10 -15.56 1.81
C GLY A 44 11.77 -16.63 2.85
N GLU A 45 12.74 -16.89 3.73
CA GLU A 45 12.52 -17.78 4.87
C GLU A 45 11.63 -17.12 5.94
N ASP A 46 10.65 -17.87 6.45
CA ASP A 46 9.84 -17.43 7.59
C ASP A 46 10.65 -17.52 8.89
N GLN A 47 11.01 -16.35 9.44
CA GLN A 47 11.81 -16.22 10.66
C GLN A 47 10.96 -16.13 11.95
N ASN A 48 9.63 -16.32 11.87
CA ASN A 48 8.82 -16.39 13.08
C ASN A 48 9.14 -17.64 13.90
N ALA A 49 8.96 -17.54 15.22
CA ALA A 49 8.97 -18.73 16.08
C ALA A 49 7.92 -19.74 15.58
N SER A 50 8.19 -21.04 15.72
CA SER A 50 7.40 -22.11 15.11
C SER A 50 5.90 -22.04 15.46
N GLN A 51 5.55 -21.60 16.66
CA GLN A 51 4.17 -21.43 17.12
C GLN A 51 3.40 -20.28 16.44
N TYR A 52 4.10 -19.33 15.81
CA TYR A 52 3.51 -18.18 15.12
C TYR A 52 3.57 -18.28 13.60
N LYS A 53 4.25 -19.31 13.07
CA LYS A 53 4.28 -19.57 11.63
C LYS A 53 2.89 -19.89 11.12
N ARG A 54 2.53 -19.30 10.00
CA ARG A 54 1.27 -19.54 9.30
C ARG A 54 1.41 -20.75 8.38
N ASN A 55 0.31 -21.48 8.23
CA ASN A 55 0.24 -22.50 7.18
C ASN A 55 0.04 -21.86 5.80
N GLU A 56 0.13 -22.67 4.75
CA GLU A 56 0.03 -22.21 3.35
C GLU A 56 -1.29 -21.50 3.04
N ALA A 57 -2.43 -22.03 3.52
CA ALA A 57 -3.74 -21.42 3.30
C ALA A 57 -3.87 -20.05 3.97
N GLN A 58 -3.34 -19.91 5.19
CA GLN A 58 -3.27 -18.63 5.91
C GLN A 58 -2.35 -17.65 5.19
N ASN A 59 -1.19 -18.10 4.71
CA ASN A 59 -0.27 -17.25 3.92
C ASN A 59 -0.92 -16.78 2.61
N ARG A 60 -1.67 -17.66 1.93
CA ARG A 60 -2.42 -17.28 0.73
C ARG A 60 -3.50 -16.24 1.03
N ALA A 61 -4.20 -16.37 2.16
CA ALA A 61 -5.20 -15.40 2.61
C ALA A 61 -4.57 -14.04 2.94
N VAL A 62 -3.41 -14.03 3.62
CA VAL A 62 -2.61 -12.82 3.89
C VAL A 62 -2.22 -12.14 2.58
N LEU A 63 -1.65 -12.89 1.63
CA LEU A 63 -1.26 -12.34 0.31
C LEU A 63 -2.46 -11.73 -0.42
N LYS A 64 -3.59 -12.45 -0.47
CA LYS A 64 -4.82 -11.97 -1.11
C LYS A 64 -5.28 -10.64 -0.51
N GLU A 65 -5.33 -10.57 0.82
CA GLU A 65 -5.79 -9.36 1.50
C GLU A 65 -4.79 -8.19 1.34
N SER A 66 -3.48 -8.46 1.38
CA SER A 66 -2.46 -7.45 1.11
C SER A 66 -2.52 -6.88 -0.32
N LEU A 67 -2.83 -7.70 -1.33
CA LEU A 67 -3.04 -7.21 -2.70
C LEU A 67 -4.34 -6.41 -2.80
N LEU A 68 -5.40 -6.83 -2.12
CA LEU A 68 -6.65 -6.06 -2.02
C LEU A 68 -6.45 -4.71 -1.35
N MET A 69 -5.60 -4.61 -0.32
CA MET A 69 -5.24 -3.34 0.29
C MET A 69 -4.61 -2.40 -0.74
N ALA A 70 -3.69 -2.89 -1.56
CA ALA A 70 -3.07 -2.09 -2.63
C ALA A 70 -4.12 -1.56 -3.64
N MET A 71 -4.99 -2.45 -4.13
CA MET A 71 -6.08 -2.10 -5.05
C MET A 71 -7.02 -1.06 -4.45
N CYS A 72 -7.50 -1.29 -3.22
CA CYS A 72 -8.47 -0.41 -2.58
C CYS A 72 -7.87 0.96 -2.21
N ILE A 73 -6.62 1.00 -1.74
CA ILE A 73 -5.93 2.27 -1.45
C ILE A 73 -5.75 3.08 -2.75
N ARG A 74 -5.30 2.44 -3.84
CA ARG A 74 -5.22 3.09 -5.15
C ARG A 74 -6.58 3.63 -5.59
N ASP A 75 -7.61 2.82 -5.52
CA ASP A 75 -8.97 3.20 -5.94
C ASP A 75 -9.52 4.35 -5.09
N MET A 76 -9.21 4.41 -3.80
CA MET A 76 -9.52 5.57 -2.96
C MET A 76 -8.76 6.82 -3.40
N MET A 77 -7.49 6.71 -3.80
CA MET A 77 -6.69 7.87 -4.24
C MET A 77 -7.23 8.47 -5.54
N GLN A 78 -7.37 7.65 -6.59
CA GLN A 78 -7.61 8.14 -7.96
C GLN A 78 -9.00 7.79 -8.53
N GLY A 79 -9.81 7.01 -7.81
CA GLY A 79 -11.08 6.49 -8.30
C GLY A 79 -10.91 5.23 -9.16
N ASN A 80 -12.03 4.57 -9.45
CA ASN A 80 -12.08 3.40 -10.32
C ASN A 80 -13.44 3.28 -11.01
N LYS A 81 -13.47 3.42 -12.34
CA LYS A 81 -14.70 3.38 -13.13
C LYS A 81 -15.42 2.04 -13.08
N THR A 82 -14.69 0.93 -12.91
CA THR A 82 -15.29 -0.41 -12.79
C THR A 82 -16.22 -0.51 -11.58
N LEU A 83 -15.99 0.30 -10.52
CA LEU A 83 -16.91 0.36 -9.38
C LEU A 83 -18.26 0.98 -9.76
N ALA A 84 -18.28 1.97 -10.66
CA ALA A 84 -19.53 2.56 -11.14
C ALA A 84 -20.35 1.53 -11.94
N ASP A 85 -19.69 0.69 -12.75
CA ASP A 85 -20.34 -0.39 -13.50
C ASP A 85 -20.98 -1.44 -12.56
N LYS A 86 -20.45 -1.58 -11.34
CA LYS A 86 -21.02 -2.40 -10.25
C LYS A 86 -22.11 -1.68 -9.43
N GLY A 87 -22.49 -0.46 -9.81
CA GLY A 87 -23.48 0.36 -9.08
C GLY A 87 -22.92 1.09 -7.85
N LEU A 88 -21.61 1.04 -7.62
CA LEU A 88 -20.91 1.69 -6.49
C LEU A 88 -20.37 3.05 -6.93
N VAL A 89 -21.30 3.92 -7.34
CA VAL A 89 -20.99 5.19 -8.01
C VAL A 89 -20.28 6.19 -7.09
N GLU A 90 -20.57 6.17 -5.79
CA GLU A 90 -19.89 7.03 -4.81
C GLU A 90 -18.42 6.65 -4.69
N GLU A 91 -18.13 5.37 -4.45
CA GLU A 91 -16.77 4.87 -4.26
C GLU A 91 -15.91 4.93 -5.53
N SER A 92 -16.56 5.00 -6.71
CA SER A 92 -15.88 5.09 -8.00
C SER A 92 -15.14 6.40 -8.24
N LEU A 93 -15.51 7.47 -7.52
CA LEU A 93 -14.96 8.82 -7.74
C LEU A 93 -13.53 8.97 -7.21
N GLY A 94 -13.21 8.28 -6.12
CA GLY A 94 -11.97 8.51 -5.36
C GLY A 94 -11.93 9.89 -4.69
N TYR A 95 -10.76 10.22 -4.12
CA TYR A 95 -10.55 11.44 -3.34
C TYR A 95 -9.62 12.46 -4.02
N ASN A 96 -9.25 12.21 -5.28
CA ASN A 96 -8.34 13.08 -6.05
C ASN A 96 -7.01 13.33 -5.29
N ALA A 97 -6.48 12.28 -4.68
CA ALA A 97 -5.29 12.33 -3.84
C ALA A 97 -4.03 12.03 -4.66
N ILE A 98 -3.07 12.97 -4.64
CA ILE A 98 -1.75 12.82 -5.30
C ILE A 98 -0.67 12.24 -4.36
N ALA A 99 -0.99 12.16 -3.07
CA ALA A 99 -0.21 11.48 -2.05
C ALA A 99 -1.17 11.00 -0.96
N ALA A 100 -0.85 9.89 -0.31
CA ALA A 100 -1.62 9.29 0.77
C ALA A 100 -0.71 8.77 1.88
N GLY A 101 -1.31 8.35 2.99
CA GLY A 101 -0.63 7.64 4.07
C GLY A 101 -1.51 6.54 4.60
N PHE A 102 -0.92 5.40 4.96
CA PHE A 102 -1.62 4.30 5.60
C PHE A 102 -1.12 4.15 7.03
N GLN A 103 -2.00 4.35 8.02
CA GLN A 103 -1.59 4.36 9.42
C GLN A 103 -1.07 2.99 9.85
N GLY A 104 -1.79 1.91 9.53
CA GLY A 104 -1.41 0.55 9.90
C GLY A 104 -1.33 0.36 11.42
N GLN A 105 -0.17 0.59 12.00
CA GLN A 105 0.06 0.39 13.42
C GLN A 105 -0.75 1.38 14.28
N ARG A 106 -1.37 0.96 15.39
CA ARG A 106 -1.52 -0.42 15.91
C ARG A 106 -2.86 -1.05 15.54
N HIS A 107 -3.90 -0.23 15.38
CA HIS A 107 -5.29 -0.69 15.35
C HIS A 107 -5.65 -1.59 14.16
N TRP A 108 -4.96 -1.42 13.02
CA TRP A 108 -5.12 -2.32 11.89
C TRP A 108 -4.26 -3.57 12.06
N THR A 109 -2.96 -3.41 12.28
CA THR A 109 -1.99 -4.52 12.31
C THR A 109 -2.18 -5.47 13.49
N ASP A 110 -2.87 -5.05 14.55
CA ASP A 110 -3.20 -5.93 15.67
C ASP A 110 -4.25 -7.01 15.31
N GLN A 111 -4.91 -6.90 14.15
CA GLN A 111 -5.98 -7.83 13.73
C GLN A 111 -6.02 -8.18 12.23
N TYR A 112 -5.41 -7.37 11.36
CA TYR A 112 -5.37 -7.57 9.91
C TYR A 112 -3.93 -7.64 9.38
N PRO A 113 -3.69 -8.19 8.17
CA PRO A 113 -2.39 -8.13 7.49
C PRO A 113 -1.85 -6.70 7.40
N ASN A 114 -0.54 -6.52 7.54
CA ASN A 114 0.06 -5.18 7.48
C ASN A 114 0.11 -4.60 6.05
N GLY A 115 0.53 -3.34 5.97
CA GLY A 115 0.58 -2.55 4.74
C GLY A 115 1.76 -2.84 3.82
N ASP A 116 2.77 -3.60 4.27
CA ASP A 116 4.08 -3.70 3.61
C ASP A 116 4.01 -3.99 2.11
N THR A 117 3.24 -5.01 1.71
CA THR A 117 3.08 -5.37 0.28
C THR A 117 2.40 -4.26 -0.51
N ALA A 118 1.37 -3.63 0.06
CA ALA A 118 0.61 -2.58 -0.60
C ALA A 118 1.46 -1.31 -0.78
N GLU A 119 2.13 -0.88 0.28
CA GLU A 119 3.03 0.28 0.28
C GLU A 119 4.20 0.06 -0.70
N ALA A 120 4.79 -1.14 -0.73
CA ALA A 120 5.86 -1.46 -1.66
C ALA A 120 5.41 -1.41 -3.12
N LEU A 121 4.26 -2.03 -3.46
CA LEU A 121 3.77 -2.09 -4.83
C LEU A 121 3.23 -0.74 -5.32
N LEU A 122 2.54 0.02 -4.47
CA LEU A 122 2.01 1.33 -4.84
C LEU A 122 3.14 2.34 -5.13
N ASN A 123 4.17 2.38 -4.28
CA ASN A 123 5.34 3.23 -4.50
C ASN A 123 6.29 2.72 -5.60
N SER A 124 6.13 1.47 -6.07
CA SER A 124 6.88 0.95 -7.20
C SER A 124 6.34 1.48 -8.53
N SER A 125 7.20 1.57 -9.53
CA SER A 125 6.85 2.01 -10.90
C SER A 125 6.19 0.91 -11.74
N PHE A 126 5.76 -0.20 -11.14
CA PHE A 126 5.07 -1.28 -11.83
C PHE A 126 4.27 -2.14 -10.85
N ASP A 127 3.23 -2.80 -11.37
CA ASP A 127 2.52 -3.89 -10.72
C ASP A 127 1.99 -4.89 -11.78
N TRP A 128 0.95 -5.66 -11.46
CA TRP A 128 0.32 -6.60 -12.37
C TRP A 128 -0.32 -5.96 -13.61
N ASN A 129 -0.60 -4.65 -13.60
CA ASN A 129 -1.07 -3.89 -14.75
C ASN A 129 0.07 -3.36 -15.64
N GLY A 130 1.32 -3.65 -15.30
CA GLY A 130 2.51 -3.23 -16.04
C GLY A 130 3.20 -2.01 -15.42
N VAL A 131 4.06 -1.37 -16.22
CA VAL A 131 4.80 -0.16 -15.80
C VAL A 131 3.85 1.03 -15.77
N ARG A 132 3.92 1.81 -14.69
CA ARG A 132 3.09 3.00 -14.46
C ARG A 132 3.82 4.04 -13.63
N GLU A 133 3.22 5.22 -13.50
CA GLU A 133 3.65 6.21 -12.51
C GLU A 133 3.55 5.59 -11.10
N PRO A 134 4.60 5.71 -10.27
CA PRO A 134 4.54 5.30 -8.87
C PRO A 134 3.61 6.22 -8.10
N PHE A 135 2.77 5.64 -7.24
CA PHE A 135 2.02 6.43 -6.27
C PHE A 135 2.96 6.92 -5.16
N VAL A 136 2.49 7.88 -4.36
CA VAL A 136 3.14 8.31 -3.13
C VAL A 136 2.27 7.89 -1.95
N VAL A 137 2.67 6.81 -1.27
CA VAL A 137 1.96 6.26 -0.11
C VAL A 137 2.93 6.13 1.05
N ALA A 138 2.76 6.97 2.07
CA ALA A 138 3.63 6.99 3.24
C ALA A 138 3.24 5.91 4.26
N THR A 139 4.20 5.08 4.62
CA THR A 139 4.14 4.14 5.74
C THR A 139 3.81 4.90 7.04
N GLU A 140 3.02 4.27 7.91
CA GLU A 140 2.61 4.80 9.22
C GLU A 140 1.85 6.14 9.19
N ASN A 141 1.32 6.50 8.02
CA ASN A 141 0.68 7.79 7.79
C ASN A 141 1.58 8.98 8.17
N ASP A 142 2.90 8.85 8.01
CA ASP A 142 3.82 9.98 8.13
C ASP A 142 3.64 10.93 6.94
N SER A 143 2.69 11.85 7.10
CA SER A 143 2.38 12.84 6.07
C SER A 143 3.55 13.75 5.72
N LEU A 144 4.51 13.97 6.63
CA LEU A 144 5.67 14.84 6.35
C LEU A 144 6.67 14.12 5.45
N ASN A 145 6.94 12.84 5.71
CA ASN A 145 7.73 12.04 4.79
C ASN A 145 7.00 11.84 3.45
N GLY A 146 5.67 11.71 3.48
CA GLY A 146 4.83 11.72 2.26
C GLY A 146 4.99 13.00 1.42
N VAL A 147 5.10 14.18 2.05
CA VAL A 147 5.39 15.44 1.33
C VAL A 147 6.80 15.43 0.74
N ALA A 148 7.81 14.93 1.47
CA ALA A 148 9.18 14.82 0.96
C ALA A 148 9.25 13.86 -0.26
N MET A 149 8.59 12.71 -0.17
CA MET A 149 8.42 11.78 -1.30
C MET A 149 7.72 12.48 -2.46
N LEU A 150 6.60 13.18 -2.21
CA LEU A 150 5.89 13.91 -3.27
C LEU A 150 6.78 14.94 -3.96
N PHE A 151 7.61 15.69 -3.23
CA PHE A 151 8.55 16.63 -3.84
C PHE A 151 9.58 15.93 -4.71
N GLY A 152 10.19 14.85 -4.21
CA GLY A 152 11.14 14.06 -5.00
C GLY A 152 10.49 13.55 -6.28
N HIS A 153 9.29 12.99 -6.16
CA HIS A 153 8.53 12.45 -7.30
C HIS A 153 8.19 13.52 -8.33
N GLN A 154 7.68 14.68 -7.92
CA GLN A 154 7.31 15.77 -8.85
C GLN A 154 8.53 16.41 -9.53
N LEU A 155 9.71 16.36 -8.90
CA LEU A 155 10.94 16.89 -9.48
C LEU A 155 11.63 15.93 -10.44
N THR A 156 11.52 14.61 -10.22
CA THR A 156 12.29 13.62 -10.98
C THR A 156 11.45 12.68 -11.85
N GLY A 157 10.14 12.57 -11.59
CA GLY A 157 9.26 11.57 -12.20
C GLY A 157 9.54 10.13 -11.77
N THR A 158 10.38 9.90 -10.75
CA THR A 158 10.81 8.56 -10.33
C THR A 158 10.07 8.08 -9.07
N ALA A 159 10.14 6.77 -8.81
CA ALA A 159 9.70 6.17 -7.54
C ALA A 159 10.52 6.71 -6.36
N GLN A 160 9.90 6.70 -5.19
CA GLN A 160 10.45 7.27 -3.96
C GLN A 160 10.55 6.18 -2.90
N ILE A 161 11.69 6.14 -2.21
CA ILE A 161 11.98 5.15 -1.18
C ILE A 161 11.70 5.76 0.19
N PHE A 162 10.76 5.15 0.92
CA PHE A 162 10.58 5.41 2.34
C PHE A 162 11.66 4.66 3.13
N ALA A 163 12.24 5.28 4.15
CA ALA A 163 13.23 4.63 5.00
C ALA A 163 13.22 5.18 6.43
N ASP A 164 13.38 4.28 7.40
CA ASP A 164 13.86 4.64 8.73
C ASP A 164 15.36 4.93 8.68
N VAL A 165 15.78 6.01 9.35
CA VAL A 165 17.20 6.27 9.61
C VAL A 165 17.64 5.41 10.79
N ARG A 166 17.79 4.11 10.52
CA ARG A 166 17.82 3.07 11.56
C ARG A 166 19.06 3.09 12.46
N THR A 167 20.25 3.20 11.86
CA THR A 167 21.52 3.06 12.60
C THR A 167 22.62 3.88 11.97
N TYR A 168 23.44 4.52 12.81
CA TYR A 168 24.76 5.03 12.44
C TYR A 168 25.84 4.02 12.85
N TRP A 169 26.69 3.64 11.90
CA TRP A 169 27.82 2.75 12.10
C TRP A 169 29.12 3.54 12.06
N SER A 170 29.68 3.89 13.22
CA SER A 170 31.02 4.49 13.27
C SER A 170 32.08 3.46 12.87
N PRO A 171 33.23 3.89 12.32
CA PRO A 171 34.31 2.97 11.99
C PRO A 171 34.70 2.05 13.16
N GLU A 172 34.78 2.62 14.37
CA GLU A 172 35.14 1.89 15.60
C GLU A 172 34.05 0.90 16.02
N ALA A 173 32.77 1.22 15.79
CA ALA A 173 31.66 0.33 16.09
C ALA A 173 31.57 -0.86 15.11
N VAL A 174 31.99 -0.67 13.87
CA VAL A 174 32.06 -1.72 12.84
C VAL A 174 33.25 -2.66 13.09
N GLU A 175 34.37 -2.14 13.58
CA GLU A 175 35.56 -2.94 13.86
C GLU A 175 35.43 -3.85 15.09
N ARG A 176 34.61 -3.44 16.08
CA ARG A 176 34.46 -4.13 17.39
C ARG A 176 33.77 -5.50 17.32
#